data_AF-A0A7C9AJV5-F1
#
_entry.id   AF-A0A7C9AJV5-F1
#
_cell.length_a   1.000
_cell.length_b   1.000
_cell.length_c   1.000
_cell.angle_alpha   90.00
_cell.angle_beta   90.00
_cell.angle_gamma   90.00
#
_symmetry.space_group_name_H-M   'P 1'
#
loop_
_entity.id
_entity.type
_entity.pdbx_description
1 polymer ?
#
loop_
_entity_poly.entity_id
_entity_poly.type
_entity_poly.pdbx_seq_one_letter_code
_entity_poly.pdbx_strand_id
1 'polypeptide(L)'
;TEVDRRGVYKLRLAIASATLAEVQVRVNDPNANRPVFTTKLIGRDNSIARHGIHGLYWLFNVDIQGVRLVEGDNTIFLTQPRCQSPFQGVMYDYIRLEGPPCNK
;
A
#
# COMPACT_ATOMS: atom_id res chain seq x y z
N THR A 1 17.82 -6.57 -12.54
CA THR A 1 16.68 -7.14 -13.29
C THR A 1 16.13 -6.05 -14.17
N GLU A 2 15.85 -6.35 -15.44
CA GLU A 2 15.28 -5.39 -16.37
C GLU A 2 13.83 -5.06 -15.96
N VAL A 3 13.47 -3.77 -15.99
CA VAL A 3 12.12 -3.30 -15.71
C VAL A 3 11.35 -3.23 -17.02
N ASP A 4 10.22 -3.94 -17.10
CA ASP A 4 9.29 -3.74 -18.22
C ASP A 4 8.56 -2.41 -18.04
N ARG A 5 9.06 -1.37 -18.71
CA ARG A 5 8.49 -0.02 -18.64
C ARG A 5 7.06 0.06 -19.18
N ARG A 6 6.62 -0.89 -20.01
CA ARG A 6 5.25 -0.94 -20.56
C ARG A 6 4.32 -1.83 -19.72
N GLY A 7 4.89 -2.66 -18.87
CA GLY A 7 4.18 -3.56 -17.99
C GLY A 7 3.49 -2.85 -16.83
N VAL A 8 2.47 -3.52 -16.28
CA VAL A 8 1.81 -3.12 -15.04
C VAL A 8 2.18 -4.11 -13.96
N TYR A 9 2.93 -3.63 -12.97
CA TYR A 9 3.27 -4.36 -11.77
C TYR A 9 2.10 -4.28 -10.78
N LYS A 10 1.83 -5.36 -10.05
CA LYS A 10 0.74 -5.42 -9.08
C LYS A 10 1.31 -5.44 -7.67
N LEU A 11 1.03 -4.39 -6.89
CA LEU A 11 1.27 -4.40 -5.45
C LEU A 11 -0.02 -4.86 -4.76
N ARG A 12 0.04 -6.06 -4.17
CA ARG A 12 -1.02 -6.58 -3.30
C ARG A 12 -0.79 -6.11 -1.89
N LEU A 13 -1.81 -5.49 -1.32
CA LEU A 13 -1.79 -4.95 0.03
C LEU A 13 -2.98 -5.48 0.80
N ALA A 14 -2.70 -6.30 1.82
CA ALA A 14 -3.69 -6.81 2.74
C ALA A 14 -3.51 -6.17 4.12
N ILE A 15 -4.61 -5.63 4.63
CA ILE A 15 -4.70 -4.95 5.91
C ILE A 15 -5.64 -5.76 6.79
N ALA A 16 -5.10 -6.33 7.87
CA ALA A 16 -5.88 -7.11 8.84
C ALA A 16 -6.90 -6.25 9.60
N SER A 17 -6.61 -4.96 9.78
CA SER A 17 -7.44 -4.02 10.54
C SER A 17 -7.01 -2.58 10.26
N ALA A 18 -7.96 -1.64 10.35
CA ALA A 18 -7.68 -0.21 10.26
C ALA A 18 -8.60 0.59 11.19
N THR A 19 -8.06 1.61 11.83
CA THR A 19 -8.80 2.49 12.74
C THR A 19 -8.73 3.92 12.21
N LEU A 20 -9.78 4.37 11.50
CA LEU A 20 -9.88 5.72 10.90
C LEU A 20 -8.60 6.15 10.14
N ALA A 21 -8.01 5.19 9.43
CA ALA A 21 -6.72 5.36 8.77
C ALA A 21 -6.89 5.50 7.25
N GLU A 22 -5.80 5.87 6.60
CA GLU A 22 -5.67 5.92 5.15
C GLU A 22 -4.27 5.46 4.82
N VAL A 23 -4.10 4.64 3.80
CA VAL A 23 -2.78 4.27 3.27
C VAL A 23 -2.64 4.86 1.88
N GLN A 24 -1.62 5.70 1.72
CA GLN A 24 -1.18 6.22 0.44
C GLN A 24 0.07 5.48 0.00
N VAL A 25 0.09 5.00 -1.24
CA VAL A 25 1.25 4.33 -1.83
C VAL A 25 1.97 5.33 -2.73
N ARG A 26 3.29 5.46 -2.55
CA ARG A 26 4.19 6.20 -3.45
C ARG A 26 5.36 5.32 -3.84
N VAL A 27 6.00 5.64 -4.96
CA VAL A 27 7.09 4.87 -5.53
C VAL A 27 8.22 5.83 -5.85
N ASN A 28 9.42 5.53 -5.34
CA ASN A 28 10.70 6.23 -5.53
C ASN A 28 10.78 7.69 -5.05
N ASP A 29 9.65 8.37 -4.88
CA ASP A 29 9.55 9.71 -4.29
C ASP A 29 8.45 9.75 -3.21
N PRO A 30 8.81 9.88 -1.91
CA PRO A 30 7.83 9.95 -0.83
C PRO A 30 7.02 11.27 -0.83
N ASN A 31 7.50 12.30 -1.51
CA ASN A 31 6.89 13.64 -1.55
C ASN A 31 6.12 13.89 -2.86
N ALA A 32 5.99 12.88 -3.73
CA ALA A 32 5.25 13.00 -4.96
C ALA A 32 3.83 13.54 -4.69
N ASN A 33 3.48 14.63 -5.40
CA ASN A 33 2.20 15.34 -5.22
C ASN A 33 0.98 14.42 -5.32
N ARG A 34 1.04 13.40 -6.18
CA ARG A 34 -0.02 12.42 -6.36
C ARG A 34 0.49 11.01 -6.02
N PRO A 35 -0.07 10.34 -5.00
CA PRO A 35 0.26 8.94 -4.75
C PRO A 35 -0.17 8.07 -5.94
N VAL A 36 0.48 6.91 -6.12
CA VAL A 36 0.03 5.91 -7.12
C VAL A 36 -1.36 5.38 -6.76
N PHE A 37 -1.65 5.32 -5.46
CA PHE A 37 -2.87 4.77 -4.91
C PHE A 37 -3.17 5.34 -3.52
N THR A 38 -4.44 5.44 -3.17
CA THR A 38 -4.90 5.71 -1.82
C THR A 38 -6.09 4.80 -1.50
N THR A 39 -6.11 4.24 -0.30
CA THR A 39 -7.29 3.53 0.21
C THR A 39 -8.46 4.48 0.49
N LYS A 40 -8.20 5.80 0.52
CA LYS A 40 -9.03 6.80 1.21
C LYS A 40 -9.18 6.44 2.69
N LEU A 41 -10.11 7.11 3.38
CA LEU A 41 -10.43 6.78 4.77
C LEU A 41 -11.06 5.38 4.83
N ILE A 42 -10.36 4.46 5.48
CA ILE A 42 -10.81 3.11 5.78
C ILE A 42 -10.81 2.89 7.29
N GLY A 43 -11.52 1.84 7.68
CA GLY A 43 -11.54 1.42 9.06
C GLY A 43 -12.50 2.21 9.94
N ARG A 44 -13.14 1.50 10.85
CA ARG A 44 -13.88 2.01 12.02
C ARG A 44 -13.84 0.96 13.14
N ASP A 45 -12.86 0.06 13.06
CA ASP A 45 -12.62 -0.93 14.10
C ASP A 45 -11.80 -0.28 15.22
N ASN A 46 -11.65 -1.02 16.32
CA ASN A 46 -10.83 -0.63 17.47
C ASN A 46 -9.89 -1.77 17.87
N SER A 47 -9.52 -2.64 16.92
CA SER A 47 -8.69 -3.81 17.24
C SER A 47 -7.32 -3.38 17.77
N ILE A 48 -6.70 -2.35 17.19
CA ILE A 48 -5.43 -1.78 17.67
C ILE A 48 -5.54 -1.33 19.13
N ALA A 49 -6.60 -0.56 19.47
CA ALA A 49 -6.82 -0.06 20.82
C ALA A 49 -7.07 -1.17 21.87
N ARG A 50 -7.52 -2.34 21.42
CA ARG A 50 -7.76 -3.52 22.26
C ARG A 50 -6.62 -4.53 22.24
N HIS A 51 -5.48 -4.19 21.62
CA HIS A 51 -4.38 -5.13 21.37
C HIS A 51 -4.83 -6.40 20.64
N GLY A 52 -5.84 -6.29 19.78
CA GLY A 52 -6.26 -7.36 18.89
C GLY A 52 -5.24 -7.62 17.79
N ILE A 53 -5.32 -8.79 17.17
CA ILE A 53 -4.42 -9.23 16.08
C ILE A 53 -5.09 -9.19 14.70
N HIS A 54 -6.40 -8.96 14.64
CA HIS A 54 -7.14 -8.74 13.40
C HIS A 54 -8.43 -7.95 13.66
N GLY A 55 -9.00 -7.39 12.61
CA GLY A 55 -10.25 -6.64 12.61
C GLY A 55 -11.02 -6.91 11.33
N LEU A 56 -11.55 -5.87 10.70
CA LEU A 56 -12.10 -6.01 9.36
C LEU A 56 -10.96 -6.06 8.35
N TYR A 57 -10.95 -7.10 7.53
CA TYR A 57 -9.91 -7.35 6.54
C TYR A 57 -10.14 -6.52 5.26
N TRP A 58 -9.08 -5.88 4.76
CA TRP A 58 -9.12 -5.11 3.52
C TRP A 58 -8.08 -5.64 2.53
N LEU A 59 -8.51 -5.84 1.28
CA LEU A 59 -7.66 -6.32 0.19
C LEU A 59 -7.60 -5.28 -0.92
N PHE A 60 -6.40 -4.83 -1.24
CA PHE A 60 -6.16 -3.88 -2.32
C PHE A 60 -5.20 -4.46 -3.36
N ASN A 61 -5.54 -4.23 -4.62
CA ASN A 61 -4.67 -4.48 -5.76
C ASN A 61 -4.28 -3.12 -6.35
N VAL A 62 -3.01 -2.76 -6.20
CA VAL A 62 -2.47 -1.47 -6.62
C VAL A 62 -1.68 -1.64 -7.91
N ASP A 63 -2.07 -0.90 -8.93
CA ASP A 63 -1.42 -0.92 -10.23
C ASP A 63 -0.26 0.07 -10.26
N ILE A 64 0.95 -0.45 -10.42
CA ILE A 64 2.18 0.34 -10.55
C ILE A 64 2.65 0.22 -12.00
N GLN A 65 2.52 1.31 -12.75
CA GLN A 65 3.04 1.38 -14.11
C GLN A 65 4.56 1.24 -14.10
N GLY A 66 5.12 0.38 -14.97
CA GLY A 66 6.55 0.12 -15.05
C GLY A 66 7.40 1.38 -15.27
N VAL A 67 6.86 2.41 -15.94
CA VAL A 67 7.49 3.73 -16.07
C VAL A 67 7.80 4.45 -14.73
N ARG A 68 7.17 4.03 -13.62
CA ARG A 68 7.45 4.58 -12.28
C ARG A 68 8.59 3.85 -11.57
N LEU A 69 9.05 2.72 -12.11
CA LEU A 69 10.14 1.93 -11.58
C LEU A 69 11.44 2.22 -12.34
N VAL A 70 12.56 2.08 -11.65
CA VAL A 70 13.91 2.22 -12.20
C VAL A 70 14.61 0.87 -12.21
N GLU A 71 15.59 0.73 -13.11
CA GLU A 71 16.51 -0.40 -13.03
C GLU A 71 17.35 -0.29 -11.75
N GLY A 72 17.44 -1.39 -11.01
CA GLY A 72 18.06 -1.41 -9.68
C GLY A 72 17.01 -1.26 -8.56
N ASP A 73 17.37 -0.50 -7.53
CA ASP A 73 16.58 -0.43 -6.30
C ASP A 73 15.38 0.50 -6.46
N ASN A 74 14.23 0.02 -6.01
CA ASN A 74 13.00 0.79 -5.96
C ASN A 74 12.51 0.85 -4.52
N THR A 75 11.99 2.01 -4.12
CA THR A 75 11.41 2.20 -2.77
C THR A 75 9.91 2.41 -2.88
N ILE A 76 9.13 1.60 -2.17
CA ILE A 76 7.68 1.78 -2.05
C ILE A 76 7.40 2.39 -0.67
N PHE A 77 6.80 3.57 -0.66
CA PHE A 77 6.40 4.25 0.56
C PHE A 77 4.92 3.98 0.85
N LEU A 78 4.64 3.47 2.05
CA LEU A 78 3.29 3.33 2.59
C LEU A 78 3.10 4.43 3.64
N THR A 79 2.40 5.50 3.27
CA THR A 79 2.22 6.67 4.13
C THR A 79 0.83 6.66 4.74
N GLN A 80 0.76 6.87 6.04
CA GLN A 80 -0.48 7.04 6.79
C GLN A 80 -0.60 8.52 7.20
N PRO A 81 -1.41 9.34 6.49
CA PRO A 81 -1.41 10.80 6.68
C PRO A 81 -2.32 11.31 7.83
N ARG A 82 -3.02 10.42 8.55
CA ARG A 82 -4.00 10.75 9.59
C ARG A 82 -3.49 10.33 10.96
N CYS A 83 -2.98 11.28 11.75
CA CYS A 83 -2.37 11.03 13.04
C CYS A 83 -3.05 11.81 14.18
N GLN A 84 -4.38 11.77 14.25
CA GLN A 84 -5.15 12.52 15.25
C GLN A 84 -5.30 11.79 16.60
N SER A 85 -4.92 10.52 16.68
CA SER A 85 -5.02 9.70 17.89
C SER A 85 -3.98 8.59 17.89
N PRO A 86 -3.48 8.14 19.07
CA PRO A 86 -2.53 7.03 19.17
C PRO A 86 -3.06 5.70 18.64
N PHE A 87 -4.39 5.57 18.52
CA PHE A 87 -5.04 4.37 18.01
C PHE A 87 -5.45 4.49 16.54
N GLN A 88 -5.23 5.64 15.89
CA GLN A 88 -5.39 5.74 14.45
C GLN A 88 -4.23 5.03 13.77
N GLY A 89 -4.50 3.90 13.13
CA GLY A 89 -3.45 3.05 12.61
C GLY A 89 -3.93 1.97 11.65
N VAL A 90 -2.96 1.25 11.12
CA VAL A 90 -3.12 0.19 10.14
C VAL A 90 -2.37 -1.03 10.65
N MET A 91 -3.03 -2.19 10.59
CA MET A 91 -2.44 -3.48 10.88
C MET A 91 -2.25 -4.24 9.57
N TYR A 92 -1.00 -4.41 9.15
CA TYR A 92 -0.69 -5.14 7.93
C TYR A 92 -0.74 -6.65 8.16
N ASP A 93 -1.15 -7.38 7.13
CA ASP A 93 -1.05 -8.85 7.11
C ASP A 93 -0.11 -9.32 5.99
N TYR A 94 -0.35 -8.82 4.77
CA TYR A 94 0.37 -9.29 3.59
C TYR A 94 0.70 -8.17 2.62
N ILE A 95 1.94 -8.16 2.14
CA ILE A 95 2.43 -7.24 1.11
C ILE A 95 3.19 -8.05 0.07
N ARG A 96 2.80 -7.94 -1.20
CA ARG A 96 3.49 -8.61 -2.32
C ARG A 96 3.56 -7.71 -3.53
N LEU A 97 4.75 -7.58 -4.12
CA LEU A 97 4.93 -6.98 -5.44
C LEU A 97 5.04 -8.09 -6.49
N GLU A 98 4.25 -8.00 -7.55
CA GLU A 98 4.23 -8.95 -8.67
C GLU A 98 4.70 -8.24 -9.93
N GLY A 99 5.54 -8.95 -10.71
CA GLY A 99 5.89 -8.52 -12.07
C GLY A 99 4.68 -8.58 -13.01
N PRO A 100 4.75 -7.88 -14.17
CA PRO A 100 3.73 -8.00 -15.20
C PRO A 100 3.62 -9.46 -15.69
N PRO A 101 2.43 -9.87 -16.17
CA PRO A 101 2.26 -11.19 -16.75
C PRO A 101 3.23 -11.33 -17.95
N CYS A 102 3.96 -12.44 -17.99
CA CYS A 102 4.73 -12.79 -19.18
C CYS A 102 3.71 -13.17 -20.27
N ASN A 103 3.67 -12.43 -21.39
CA ASN A 103 3.00 -12.93 -22.58
C ASN A 103 3.77 -14.17 -23.02
N LYS A 104 3.19 -15.35 -22.80
CA LYS A 104 3.67 -16.60 -23.39
C LYS A 104 3.40 -16.62 -24.88
#